data_AF-A0A7V9TNJ3-F1
#
_entry.id   AF-A0A7V9TNJ3-F1
#
_cell.length_a   1.000
_cell.length_b   1.000
_cell.length_c   1.000
_cell.angle_alpha   90.00
_cell.angle_beta   90.00
_cell.angle_gamma   90.00
#
_symmetry.space_group_name_H-M   'P 1'
#
loop_
_entity.id
_entity.type
_entity.pdbx_description
1 polymer ?
#
loop_
_entity_poly.entity_id
_entity_poly.type
_entity_poly.pdbx_seq_one_letter_code
_entity_poly.pdbx_strand_id
1 'polypeptide(L)'
;MSISAYVRRVQRHLVIATISSGIAAAASAVLMVLAAVAFMNRSYAVGTVVAVLAAPLLLGIITWKSRALGNRSRVALWIEEVVPSLDYALVTSVETDSELADLEKSVQVEAIHPLVRARLLRTTWRSLLLLAAASAVYLVSPATSLGRGRVQSALGKAFPRVVRSTDKLASIEIRVIPPLYSGQRTVEMRDVTSLTALAGSRIVLTGRGSPDGVVITVDNAPLKTTGDDSEWSVSVTANKAVSVLRARYMAKSRLIVVEATPDKPPRVVLTLPLRDTTLRIPRYSGQLRAEAGDDFQVTDGYFEYLIVSGSGEAFNGRTMTSAPFRFNSRTGHLQADLNFAALRVGAGDVVSVRAIVRDNNTLSGPSIGTSDTRTFRVARADEYDSVSIEAAAPPPVDSSAMSQRMLILMTEALVKKQRGLTRKQLVKGSDDIATMEDRIRKRVYDIIYQTDSPEGAGDTEEAESGIQANDNPDLKQAYDALWDAVRSLRIAEPAVALPPMRIALKALDRARLAQRLYLRGASPKLVIDVERVRMSGKEKGASSLRTQQAAVDSLRRVLASGFESALAIRTVNPQLTIEQLSLLRVRALEGAPEFAAAVRDAVELLQANRNAGPALIRARRALGALRSGTPLSVEWGGG
;
A
#
# COMPACT_ATOMS: atom_id res chain seq x y z
N MET A 1 -3.89 -34.62 27.43
CA MET A 1 -4.01 -35.84 26.59
C MET A 1 -4.52 -36.95 27.50
N SER A 2 -5.61 -37.65 27.17
CA SER A 2 -6.17 -38.67 28.07
C SER A 2 -5.17 -39.81 28.31
N ILE A 3 -5.19 -40.42 29.50
CA ILE A 3 -4.29 -41.51 29.88
C ILE A 3 -4.45 -42.69 28.89
N SER A 4 -5.68 -42.98 28.48
CA SER A 4 -5.99 -44.00 27.47
C SER A 4 -5.38 -43.70 26.10
N ALA A 5 -5.32 -42.42 25.69
CA ALA A 5 -4.64 -42.00 24.46
C ALA A 5 -3.11 -42.07 24.58
N TYR A 6 -2.56 -41.82 25.77
CA TYR A 6 -1.13 -41.97 26.06
C TYR A 6 -0.67 -43.43 25.97
N VAL A 7 -1.35 -44.34 26.68
CA VAL A 7 -1.05 -45.77 26.64
C VAL A 7 -1.17 -46.30 25.21
N ARG A 8 -2.17 -45.85 24.43
CA ARG A 8 -2.32 -46.22 23.02
C ARG A 8 -1.19 -45.71 22.13
N ARG A 9 -0.67 -44.50 22.39
CA ARG A 9 0.48 -43.94 21.66
C ARG A 9 1.75 -44.72 21.98
N VAL A 10 2.01 -45.00 23.26
CA VAL A 10 3.17 -45.80 23.70
C VAL A 10 3.10 -47.22 23.15
N GLN A 11 1.92 -47.85 23.17
CA GLN A 11 1.68 -49.15 22.56
C GLN A 11 2.05 -49.15 21.07
N ARG A 12 1.62 -48.16 20.29
CA ARG A 12 1.99 -48.03 18.87
C ARG A 12 3.50 -47.92 18.69
N HIS A 13 4.18 -47.11 19.49
CA HIS A 13 5.63 -46.97 19.40
C HIS A 13 6.37 -48.25 19.79
N LEU A 14 5.93 -48.98 20.82
CA LEU A 14 6.50 -50.28 21.21
C LEU A 14 6.32 -51.35 20.11
N VAL A 15 5.14 -51.40 19.48
CA VAL A 15 4.89 -52.31 18.36
C VAL A 15 5.79 -51.98 17.17
N ILE A 16 5.92 -50.70 16.81
CA ILE A 16 6.83 -50.26 15.73
C ILE A 16 8.29 -50.57 16.07
N ALA A 17 8.72 -50.34 17.31
CA ALA A 17 10.09 -50.61 17.75
C ALA A 17 10.42 -52.11 17.75
N THR A 18 9.50 -52.96 18.21
CA THR A 18 9.70 -54.42 18.20
C THR A 18 9.71 -54.99 16.79
N ILE A 19 8.80 -54.55 15.92
CA ILE A 19 8.78 -54.95 14.51
C ILE A 19 10.07 -54.49 13.80
N SER A 20 10.47 -53.22 13.94
CA SER A 20 11.69 -52.70 13.30
C SER A 20 12.96 -53.39 13.81
N SER A 21 13.07 -53.64 15.12
CA SER A 21 14.21 -54.39 15.69
C SER A 21 14.27 -55.83 15.18
N GLY A 22 13.10 -56.46 14.99
CA GLY A 22 13.02 -57.81 14.46
C GLY A 22 13.35 -57.90 12.97
N ILE A 23 12.92 -56.93 12.17
CA ILE A 23 13.31 -56.82 10.75
C ILE A 23 14.83 -56.64 10.64
N ALA A 24 15.42 -55.76 11.46
CA ALA A 24 16.86 -55.55 11.49
C ALA A 24 17.62 -56.82 11.90
N ALA A 25 17.13 -57.55 12.91
CA ALA A 25 17.72 -58.83 13.30
C ALA A 25 17.63 -59.89 12.19
N ALA A 26 16.47 -60.04 11.54
CA ALA A 26 16.30 -60.98 10.43
C ALA A 26 17.19 -60.63 9.24
N ALA A 27 17.29 -59.35 8.86
CA ALA A 27 18.18 -58.87 7.82
C ALA A 27 19.65 -59.12 8.18
N SER A 28 20.05 -58.93 9.45
CA SER A 28 21.42 -59.24 9.91
C SER A 28 21.75 -60.73 9.80
N ALA A 29 20.80 -61.62 10.15
CA ALA A 29 20.98 -63.07 10.03
C ALA A 29 21.11 -63.50 8.56
N VAL A 30 20.29 -62.94 7.67
CA VAL A 30 20.39 -63.17 6.22
C VAL A 30 21.74 -62.73 5.68
N LEU A 31 22.21 -61.53 6.03
CA LEU A 31 23.52 -61.02 5.60
C LEU A 31 24.67 -61.89 6.12
N MET A 32 24.58 -62.38 7.36
CA MET A 32 25.58 -63.29 7.94
C MET A 32 25.60 -64.66 7.24
N VAL A 33 24.45 -65.23 6.90
CA VAL A 33 24.38 -66.50 6.15
C VAL A 33 24.96 -66.32 4.74
N LEU A 34 24.63 -65.23 4.07
CA LEU A 34 25.17 -64.91 2.74
C LEU A 34 26.69 -64.69 2.79
N ALA A 35 27.19 -63.99 3.82
CA ALA A 35 28.62 -63.81 4.03
C ALA A 35 29.35 -65.13 4.32
N ALA A 36 28.77 -66.00 5.16
CA ALA A 36 29.34 -67.31 5.48
C ALA A 36 29.43 -68.21 4.23
N VAL A 37 28.37 -68.26 3.42
CA VAL A 37 28.37 -69.02 2.16
C VAL A 37 29.41 -68.47 1.17
N ALA A 38 29.58 -67.14 1.13
CA ALA A 38 30.60 -66.51 0.31
C ALA A 38 32.03 -66.85 0.76
N PHE A 39 32.29 -66.99 2.06
CA PHE A 39 33.59 -67.42 2.59
C PHE A 39 33.85 -68.92 2.38
N MET A 40 32.82 -69.75 2.40
CA MET A 40 32.93 -71.21 2.22
C MET A 40 33.06 -71.65 0.74
N ASN A 41 33.08 -70.70 -0.20
CA ASN A 41 33.18 -70.93 -1.65
C ASN A 41 32.20 -72.00 -2.19
N ARG A 42 31.01 -72.10 -1.56
CA ARG A 42 29.96 -73.05 -1.92
C ARG A 42 28.94 -72.33 -2.81
N SER A 43 28.27 -73.06 -3.71
CA SER A 43 27.32 -72.45 -4.66
C SER A 43 26.31 -71.53 -3.96
N TYR A 44 26.30 -70.25 -4.34
CA TYR A 44 25.44 -69.20 -3.77
C TYR A 44 23.95 -69.55 -3.75
N ALA A 45 23.51 -70.44 -4.66
CA ALA A 45 22.13 -70.94 -4.74
C ALA A 45 21.66 -71.65 -3.47
N VAL A 46 22.53 -72.38 -2.76
CA VAL A 46 22.14 -73.07 -1.52
C VAL A 46 22.00 -72.05 -0.38
N GLY A 47 22.88 -71.05 -0.32
CA GLY A 47 22.84 -69.98 0.67
C GLY A 47 21.62 -69.08 0.56
N THR A 48 21.22 -68.73 -0.67
CA THR A 48 20.03 -67.90 -0.90
C THR A 48 18.75 -68.63 -0.51
N VAL A 49 18.63 -69.94 -0.80
CA VAL A 49 17.46 -70.74 -0.41
C VAL A 49 17.32 -70.82 1.10
N VAL A 50 18.40 -71.08 1.83
CA VAL A 50 18.37 -71.12 3.31
C VAL A 50 18.03 -69.74 3.89
N ALA A 51 18.60 -68.66 3.34
CA ALA A 51 18.31 -67.31 3.79
C ALA A 51 16.85 -66.89 3.53
N VAL A 52 16.30 -67.23 2.35
CA VAL A 52 14.90 -66.94 1.99
C VAL A 52 13.92 -67.74 2.84
N LEU A 53 14.25 -68.97 3.23
CA LEU A 53 13.40 -69.79 4.11
C LEU A 53 13.49 -69.37 5.59
N ALA A 54 14.66 -68.92 6.06
CA ALA A 54 14.84 -68.51 7.46
C ALA A 54 14.22 -67.13 7.78
N ALA A 55 14.21 -66.20 6.82
CA ALA A 55 13.66 -64.86 6.99
C ALA A 55 12.16 -64.82 7.42
N PRO A 56 11.23 -65.52 6.76
CA PRO A 56 9.82 -65.54 7.16
C PRO A 56 9.59 -66.26 8.49
N LEU A 57 10.41 -67.25 8.84
CA LEU A 57 10.30 -67.96 10.11
C LEU A 57 10.72 -67.06 11.29
N LEU A 58 11.81 -66.31 11.14
CA LEU A 58 12.21 -65.29 12.12
C LEU A 58 11.17 -64.17 12.23
N LEU A 59 10.65 -63.68 11.10
CA LEU A 59 9.60 -62.66 11.09
C LEU A 59 8.29 -63.17 11.73
N GLY A 60 7.96 -64.45 11.55
CA GLY A 60 6.83 -65.13 12.18
C GLY A 60 6.96 -65.22 13.71
N ILE A 61 8.15 -65.55 14.22
CA ILE A 61 8.41 -65.61 15.67
C ILE A 61 8.33 -64.20 16.29
N ILE A 62 8.83 -63.18 15.60
CA ILE A 62 8.80 -61.78 16.06
C ILE A 62 7.37 -61.24 16.07
N THR A 63 6.60 -61.46 15.01
CA THR A 63 5.19 -61.06 14.94
C THR A 63 4.33 -61.79 15.97
N TRP A 64 4.61 -63.07 16.23
CA TRP A 64 3.97 -63.83 17.31
C TRP A 64 4.29 -63.26 18.70
N LYS A 65 5.57 -62.92 18.98
CA LYS A 65 5.94 -62.23 20.21
C LYS A 65 5.28 -60.85 20.35
N SER A 66 5.07 -60.13 19.24
CA SER A 66 4.41 -58.82 19.26
C SER A 66 2.92 -58.89 19.60
N ARG A 67 2.26 -60.06 19.45
CA ARG A 67 0.85 -60.24 19.88
C ARG A 67 0.66 -60.03 21.39
N ALA A 68 1.68 -60.33 22.19
CA ALA A 68 1.64 -60.12 23.64
C ALA A 68 1.53 -58.63 24.03
N LEU A 69 1.89 -57.71 23.13
CA LEU A 69 1.77 -56.24 23.28
C LEU A 69 0.39 -55.71 22.85
N GLY A 70 -0.53 -56.58 22.43
CA GLY A 70 -1.91 -56.21 22.07
C GLY A 70 -2.78 -55.86 23.27
N ASN A 71 -2.46 -56.37 24.47
CA ASN A 71 -3.22 -56.12 25.68
C ASN A 71 -2.80 -54.80 26.36
N ARG A 72 -3.74 -53.85 26.50
CA ARG A 72 -3.47 -52.50 27.02
C ARG A 72 -3.04 -52.52 28.49
N SER A 73 -3.57 -53.41 29.32
CA SER A 73 -3.18 -53.54 30.73
C SER A 73 -1.72 -53.96 30.88
N ARG A 74 -1.19 -54.78 29.96
CA ARG A 74 0.24 -55.13 29.95
C ARG A 74 1.15 -53.97 29.57
N VAL A 75 0.68 -53.08 28.68
CA VAL A 75 1.43 -51.88 28.31
C VAL A 75 1.42 -50.87 29.46
N ALA A 76 0.30 -50.74 30.17
CA ALA A 76 0.22 -49.93 31.39
C ALA A 76 1.17 -50.45 32.48
N LEU A 77 1.16 -51.76 32.77
CA LEU A 77 2.10 -52.41 33.70
C LEU A 77 3.57 -52.17 33.30
N TRP A 78 3.89 -52.25 32.01
CA TRP A 78 5.25 -51.98 31.54
C TRP A 78 5.68 -50.53 31.74
N ILE A 79 4.77 -49.56 31.56
CA ILE A 79 5.05 -48.14 31.81
C ILE A 79 5.34 -47.91 33.30
N GLU A 80 4.61 -48.59 34.19
CA GLU A 80 4.80 -48.50 35.64
C GLU A 80 6.06 -49.23 36.15
N GLU A 81 6.47 -50.31 35.48
CA GLU A 81 7.77 -50.93 35.75
C GLU A 81 8.93 -49.99 35.39
N VAL A 82 8.76 -49.15 34.36
CA VAL A 82 9.74 -48.13 33.97
C VAL A 82 9.71 -46.92 34.89
N VAL A 83 8.54 -46.61 35.47
CA VAL A 83 8.33 -45.47 36.37
C VAL A 83 7.58 -45.95 37.62
N PRO A 84 8.31 -46.46 38.64
CA PRO A 84 7.70 -47.04 39.84
C PRO A 84 6.86 -46.05 40.66
N SER A 85 7.06 -44.74 40.46
CA SER A 85 6.32 -43.67 41.17
C SER A 85 4.84 -43.55 40.78
N LEU A 86 4.34 -44.46 39.94
CA LEU A 86 2.96 -44.45 39.44
C LEU A 86 2.03 -45.38 40.23
N ASP A 87 2.56 -46.19 41.17
CA ASP A 87 1.82 -46.99 42.15
C ASP A 87 0.57 -47.70 41.59
N TYR A 88 0.70 -48.40 40.47
CA TYR A 88 -0.37 -49.17 39.81
C TYR A 88 -1.58 -48.37 39.28
N ALA A 89 -1.50 -47.05 39.29
CA ALA A 89 -2.62 -46.20 38.92
C ALA A 89 -2.99 -46.24 37.42
N LEU A 90 -2.03 -46.41 36.50
CA LEU A 90 -2.32 -46.55 35.07
C LEU A 90 -3.04 -47.86 34.79
N VAL A 91 -2.65 -48.95 35.46
CA VAL A 91 -3.28 -50.25 35.26
C VAL A 91 -4.72 -50.23 35.74
N THR A 92 -4.95 -49.69 36.93
CA THR A 92 -6.31 -49.53 37.48
C THR A 92 -7.17 -48.62 36.60
N SER A 93 -6.62 -47.53 36.06
CA SER A 93 -7.36 -46.64 35.17
C SER A 93 -7.77 -47.30 33.85
N VAL A 94 -6.91 -48.16 33.29
CA VAL A 94 -7.17 -48.88 32.03
C VAL A 94 -8.14 -50.04 32.24
N GLU A 95 -8.19 -50.62 33.44
CA GLU A 95 -9.15 -51.70 33.78
C GLU A 95 -10.53 -51.20 34.20
N THR A 96 -10.60 -50.02 34.84
CA THR A 96 -11.86 -49.47 35.40
C THR A 96 -12.55 -48.47 34.46
N ASP A 97 -11.89 -48.04 33.38
CA ASP A 97 -12.38 -47.08 32.36
C ASP A 97 -12.98 -45.78 32.97
N SER A 98 -12.40 -45.30 34.08
CA SER A 98 -12.92 -44.16 34.86
C SER A 98 -12.10 -42.86 34.65
N GLU A 99 -12.80 -41.76 34.33
CA GLU A 99 -12.21 -40.44 34.01
C GLU A 99 -11.85 -39.58 35.25
N LEU A 100 -12.18 -40.02 36.47
CA LEU A 100 -12.04 -39.20 37.69
C LEU A 100 -10.59 -39.03 38.20
N ALA A 101 -9.62 -39.79 37.68
CA ALA A 101 -8.20 -39.68 38.02
C ALA A 101 -7.37 -38.89 36.99
N ASP A 102 -7.99 -38.39 35.90
CA ASP A 102 -7.29 -37.88 34.72
C ASP A 102 -6.68 -36.47 34.89
N LEU A 103 -7.17 -35.63 35.81
CA LEU A 103 -6.73 -34.24 35.91
C LEU A 103 -5.41 -34.05 36.67
N GLU A 104 -5.28 -34.65 37.86
CA GLU A 104 -4.11 -34.47 38.73
C GLU A 104 -2.84 -35.16 38.17
N LYS A 105 -3.02 -36.23 37.38
CA LYS A 105 -1.92 -37.04 36.83
C LYS A 105 -1.52 -36.67 35.40
N SER A 106 -2.32 -35.91 34.66
CA SER A 106 -1.95 -35.41 33.32
C SER A 106 -0.67 -34.55 33.34
N VAL A 107 -0.36 -33.91 34.47
CA VAL A 107 0.85 -33.11 34.71
C VAL A 107 2.11 -33.99 34.83
N GLN A 108 1.99 -35.25 35.27
CA GLN A 108 3.13 -36.18 35.37
C GLN A 108 3.44 -36.90 34.05
N VAL A 109 2.49 -36.97 33.10
CA VAL A 109 2.66 -37.63 31.79
C VAL A 109 3.72 -36.95 30.92
N GLU A 110 3.89 -35.63 31.05
CA GLU A 110 4.94 -34.86 30.35
C GLU A 110 6.35 -35.28 30.82
N ALA A 111 6.51 -35.59 32.11
CA ALA A 111 7.79 -36.00 32.72
C ALA A 111 8.18 -37.47 32.42
N ILE A 112 7.20 -38.33 32.12
CA ILE A 112 7.40 -39.76 31.83
C ILE A 112 7.92 -39.99 30.39
N HIS A 113 7.56 -39.09 29.47
CA HIS A 113 7.88 -39.20 28.04
C HIS A 113 9.38 -39.38 27.71
N PRO A 114 10.36 -38.68 28.33
CA PRO A 114 11.78 -38.88 28.04
C PRO A 114 12.31 -40.25 28.52
N LEU A 115 11.85 -40.76 29.66
CA LEU A 115 12.30 -42.03 30.25
C LEU A 115 11.83 -43.23 29.39
N VAL A 116 10.56 -43.21 28.99
CA VAL A 116 9.99 -44.22 28.09
C VAL A 116 10.70 -44.22 26.73
N ARG A 117 10.97 -43.03 26.17
CA ARG A 117 11.67 -42.89 24.88
C ARG A 117 13.10 -43.42 24.93
N ALA A 118 13.85 -43.17 26.01
CA ALA A 118 15.22 -43.66 26.18
C ALA A 118 15.28 -45.20 26.23
N ARG A 119 14.34 -45.85 26.94
CA ARG A 119 14.24 -47.31 26.99
C ARG A 119 13.89 -47.91 25.63
N LEU A 120 12.97 -47.26 24.90
CA LEU A 120 12.55 -47.66 23.55
C LEU A 120 13.71 -47.60 22.54
N LEU A 121 14.51 -46.52 22.60
CA LEU A 121 15.71 -46.36 21.77
C LEU A 121 16.78 -47.41 22.08
N ARG A 122 16.97 -47.75 23.36
CA ARG A 122 17.97 -48.75 23.77
C ARG A 122 17.65 -50.15 23.23
N THR A 123 16.37 -50.48 23.09
CA THR A 123 15.91 -51.75 22.51
C THR A 123 16.18 -51.82 21.01
N THR A 124 16.00 -50.74 20.26
CA THR A 124 16.22 -50.71 18.80
C THR A 124 17.69 -50.55 18.40
N TRP A 125 18.50 -49.89 19.23
CA TRP A 125 19.92 -49.66 18.97
C TRP A 125 20.73 -50.96 18.83
N ARG A 126 20.46 -51.98 19.66
CA ARG A 126 21.19 -53.27 19.60
C ARG A 126 21.00 -53.98 18.27
N SER A 127 19.77 -53.99 17.75
CA SER A 127 19.48 -54.58 16.43
C SER A 127 20.07 -53.79 15.27
N LEU A 128 20.14 -52.46 15.38
CA LEU A 128 20.79 -51.61 14.37
C LEU A 128 22.30 -51.83 14.33
N LEU A 129 22.94 -51.97 15.49
CA LEU A 129 24.36 -52.33 15.57
C LEU A 129 24.65 -53.70 14.95
N LEU A 130 23.81 -54.70 15.25
CA LEU A 130 23.95 -56.03 14.67
C LEU A 130 23.80 -56.00 13.15
N LEU A 131 22.85 -55.22 12.63
CA LEU A 131 22.68 -55.03 11.19
C LEU A 131 23.89 -54.34 10.55
N ALA A 132 24.43 -53.30 11.20
CA ALA A 132 25.62 -52.60 10.72
C ALA A 132 26.86 -53.51 10.70
N ALA A 133 27.06 -54.31 11.75
CA ALA A 133 28.15 -55.29 11.84
C ALA A 133 28.00 -56.39 10.77
N ALA A 134 26.81 -56.96 10.61
CA ALA A 134 26.54 -57.97 9.57
C ALA A 134 26.74 -57.42 8.16
N SER A 135 26.35 -56.16 7.92
CA SER A 135 26.58 -55.47 6.65
C SER A 135 28.07 -55.26 6.38
N ALA A 136 28.86 -54.88 7.39
CA ALA A 136 30.31 -54.72 7.26
C ALA A 136 30.99 -56.07 6.94
N VAL A 137 30.61 -57.15 7.63
CA VAL A 137 31.12 -58.51 7.35
C VAL A 137 30.77 -58.96 5.94
N TYR A 138 29.53 -58.69 5.48
CA TYR A 138 29.13 -59.00 4.11
C TYR A 138 29.92 -58.20 3.07
N LEU A 139 30.18 -56.92 3.32
CA LEU A 139 30.96 -56.05 2.42
C LEU A 139 32.43 -56.49 2.28
N VAL A 140 33.01 -57.10 3.31
CA VAL A 140 34.38 -57.66 3.29
C VAL A 140 34.42 -59.06 2.68
N SER A 141 33.28 -59.74 2.52
CA SER A 141 33.23 -61.10 1.99
C SER A 141 33.59 -61.18 0.47
N PRO A 142 34.13 -62.33 0.00
CA PRO A 142 34.49 -62.54 -1.41
C PRO A 142 33.31 -62.43 -2.40
N ALA A 143 32.06 -62.48 -1.91
CA ALA A 143 30.86 -62.29 -2.72
C ALA A 143 30.83 -60.93 -3.43
N THR A 144 31.54 -59.93 -2.90
CA THR A 144 31.57 -58.57 -3.44
C THR A 144 32.49 -58.41 -4.66
N SER A 145 33.31 -59.41 -5.01
CA SER A 145 34.16 -59.36 -6.21
C SER A 145 33.47 -59.92 -7.47
N LEU A 146 32.58 -60.91 -7.35
CA LEU A 146 31.88 -61.53 -8.50
C LEU A 146 30.53 -60.90 -8.88
N GLY A 147 29.99 -59.96 -8.08
CA GLY A 147 28.64 -59.40 -8.27
C GLY A 147 28.54 -57.90 -8.59
N ARG A 148 29.65 -57.18 -8.77
CA ARG A 148 29.65 -55.71 -8.94
C ARG A 148 28.88 -55.22 -10.18
N GLY A 149 28.77 -56.03 -11.24
CA GLY A 149 28.13 -55.62 -12.49
C GLY A 149 26.59 -55.68 -12.53
N ARG A 150 25.94 -56.57 -11.77
CA ARG A 150 24.47 -56.77 -11.87
C ARG A 150 23.66 -56.06 -10.78
N VAL A 151 24.21 -55.88 -9.59
CA VAL A 151 23.50 -55.23 -8.47
C VAL A 151 23.48 -53.70 -8.63
N GLN A 152 24.51 -53.09 -9.23
CA GLN A 152 24.53 -51.65 -9.55
C GLN A 152 23.48 -51.26 -10.61
N SER A 153 23.16 -52.15 -11.54
CA SER A 153 22.17 -51.89 -12.61
C SER A 153 20.71 -52.00 -12.12
N ALA A 154 20.43 -52.88 -11.15
CA ALA A 154 19.10 -53.02 -10.55
C ALA A 154 18.82 -51.93 -9.49
N LEU A 155 19.81 -51.56 -8.68
CA LEU A 155 19.68 -50.45 -7.71
C LEU A 155 19.64 -49.08 -8.40
N GLY A 156 20.32 -48.91 -9.54
CA GLY A 156 20.25 -47.69 -10.35
C GLY A 156 18.89 -47.46 -11.04
N LYS A 157 18.04 -48.49 -11.12
CA LYS A 157 16.65 -48.39 -11.60
C LYS A 157 15.63 -48.23 -10.46
N ALA A 158 15.94 -48.72 -9.26
CA ALA A 158 15.04 -48.66 -8.09
C ALA A 158 15.22 -47.40 -7.22
N PHE A 159 16.38 -46.74 -7.30
CA PHE A 159 16.59 -45.42 -6.71
C PHE A 159 16.68 -44.40 -7.83
N PRO A 160 15.75 -43.43 -7.95
CA PRO A 160 16.00 -42.30 -8.82
C PRO A 160 17.33 -41.72 -8.39
N ARG A 161 18.24 -41.57 -9.36
CA ARG A 161 19.50 -40.84 -9.20
C ARG A 161 19.11 -39.58 -8.43
N VAL A 162 19.53 -39.46 -7.17
CA VAL A 162 19.47 -38.19 -6.47
C VAL A 162 20.48 -37.34 -7.23
N VAL A 163 20.01 -36.76 -8.35
CA VAL A 163 20.55 -35.53 -8.88
C VAL A 163 20.54 -34.66 -7.65
N ARG A 164 21.73 -34.39 -7.08
CA ARG A 164 21.87 -33.30 -6.13
C ARG A 164 21.16 -32.15 -6.82
N SER A 165 19.98 -31.77 -6.34
CA SER A 165 19.24 -30.68 -6.94
C SER A 165 20.18 -29.50 -6.82
N THR A 166 20.76 -29.10 -7.95
CA THR A 166 21.54 -27.88 -8.02
C THR A 166 20.62 -26.82 -7.45
N ASP A 167 21.09 -26.13 -6.42
CA ASP A 167 20.25 -25.13 -5.74
C ASP A 167 19.90 -24.04 -6.76
N LYS A 168 18.68 -24.12 -7.29
CA LYS A 168 18.19 -23.24 -8.37
C LYS A 168 18.06 -21.79 -7.91
N LEU A 169 18.14 -21.52 -6.60
CA LEU A 169 18.08 -20.20 -5.98
C LEU A 169 19.44 -19.69 -5.46
N ALA A 170 20.52 -20.47 -5.66
CA ALA A 170 21.85 -20.11 -5.14
C ALA A 170 22.42 -18.85 -5.78
N SER A 171 22.21 -18.67 -7.09
CA SER A 171 22.60 -17.47 -7.84
C SER A 171 21.38 -16.92 -8.57
N ILE A 172 20.92 -15.74 -8.17
CA ILE A 172 19.87 -15.01 -8.88
C ILE A 172 20.48 -13.76 -9.50
N GLU A 173 20.36 -13.65 -10.82
CA GLU A 173 20.72 -12.45 -11.56
C GLU A 173 19.46 -11.63 -11.79
N ILE A 174 19.58 -10.31 -11.64
CA ILE A 174 18.47 -9.37 -11.73
C ILE A 174 18.87 -8.30 -12.71
N ARG A 175 18.10 -8.17 -13.78
CA ARG A 175 18.24 -7.12 -14.79
C ARG A 175 17.12 -6.10 -14.61
N VAL A 176 17.46 -4.88 -14.28
CA VAL A 176 16.52 -3.75 -14.17
C VAL A 176 16.59 -2.96 -15.47
N ILE A 177 15.50 -2.94 -16.21
CA ILE A 177 15.34 -2.24 -17.49
C ILE A 177 14.45 -1.02 -17.23
N PRO A 178 15.02 0.20 -17.16
CA PRO A 178 14.25 1.43 -16.98
C PRO A 178 13.30 1.72 -18.16
N PRO A 179 12.24 2.53 -17.96
CA PRO A 179 11.41 3.04 -19.04
C PRO A 179 12.23 3.81 -20.08
N LEU A 180 11.87 3.69 -21.36
CA LEU A 180 12.62 4.28 -22.47
C LEU A 180 12.81 5.80 -22.35
N TYR A 181 11.79 6.52 -21.86
CA TYR A 181 11.83 7.97 -21.73
C TYR A 181 12.89 8.46 -20.73
N SER A 182 13.24 7.64 -19.72
CA SER A 182 14.25 8.01 -18.71
C SER A 182 15.67 8.10 -19.28
N GLY A 183 15.93 7.50 -20.46
CA GLY A 183 17.26 7.44 -21.07
C GLY A 183 18.31 6.68 -20.25
N GLN A 184 17.91 6.04 -19.14
CA GLN A 184 18.82 5.31 -18.26
C GLN A 184 19.24 3.96 -18.87
N ARG A 185 20.47 3.52 -18.56
CA ARG A 185 20.98 2.22 -19.00
C ARG A 185 20.40 1.10 -18.15
N THR A 186 20.23 -0.06 -18.75
CA THR A 186 19.92 -1.31 -18.04
C THR A 186 21.01 -1.62 -17.01
N VAL A 187 20.61 -1.97 -15.79
CA VAL A 187 21.51 -2.33 -14.70
C VAL A 187 21.35 -3.82 -14.40
N GLU A 188 22.46 -4.53 -14.30
CA GLU A 188 22.51 -5.94 -13.92
C GLU A 188 23.10 -6.09 -12.52
N MET A 189 22.44 -6.88 -11.69
CA MET A 189 22.81 -7.13 -10.30
C MET A 189 22.75 -8.62 -10.03
N ARG A 190 23.59 -9.12 -9.14
CA ARG A 190 23.55 -10.52 -8.70
C ARG A 190 23.35 -10.57 -7.21
N ASP A 191 22.50 -11.49 -6.79
CA ASP A 191 22.34 -11.91 -5.41
C ASP A 191 21.93 -10.82 -4.40
N VAL A 192 21.24 -9.77 -4.86
CA VAL A 192 20.77 -8.66 -4.01
C VAL A 192 19.49 -9.00 -3.22
N THR A 193 19.35 -8.40 -2.03
CA THR A 193 18.16 -8.54 -1.16
C THR A 193 17.22 -7.32 -1.25
N SER A 194 17.74 -6.18 -1.71
CA SER A 194 16.96 -4.97 -1.96
C SER A 194 17.43 -4.32 -3.25
N LEU A 195 16.49 -3.84 -4.05
CA LEU A 195 16.78 -3.08 -5.26
C LEU A 195 15.86 -1.85 -5.34
N THR A 196 16.42 -0.76 -5.85
CA THR A 196 15.68 0.48 -6.13
C THR A 196 15.60 0.64 -7.65
N ALA A 197 14.41 0.92 -8.16
CA ALA A 197 14.17 1.11 -9.60
C ALA A 197 13.19 2.26 -9.82
N LEU A 198 13.21 2.88 -11.02
CA LEU A 198 12.20 3.87 -11.38
C LEU A 198 10.84 3.18 -11.50
N ALA A 199 9.77 3.84 -11.07
CA ALA A 199 8.41 3.35 -11.27
C ALA A 199 8.17 3.01 -12.75
N GLY A 200 7.58 1.84 -13.01
CA GLY A 200 7.40 1.32 -14.38
C GLY A 200 8.60 0.60 -14.99
N SER A 201 9.73 0.52 -14.28
CA SER A 201 10.87 -0.30 -14.70
C SER A 201 10.51 -1.77 -14.76
N ARG A 202 10.99 -2.47 -15.79
CA ARG A 202 10.84 -3.93 -15.92
C ARG A 202 12.03 -4.62 -15.26
N ILE A 203 11.74 -5.44 -14.26
CA ILE A 203 12.72 -6.21 -13.51
C ILE A 203 12.62 -7.66 -13.98
N VAL A 204 13.70 -8.17 -14.54
CA VAL A 204 13.83 -9.55 -15.00
C VAL A 204 14.75 -10.29 -14.04
N LEU A 205 14.22 -11.31 -13.37
CA LEU A 205 14.96 -12.21 -12.51
C LEU A 205 15.31 -13.45 -13.32
N THR A 206 16.58 -13.85 -13.31
CA THR A 206 17.06 -15.09 -13.93
C THR A 206 17.82 -15.93 -12.93
N GLY A 207 17.71 -17.25 -13.08
CA GLY A 207 18.46 -18.20 -12.28
C GLY A 207 18.68 -19.50 -13.02
N ARG A 208 19.61 -20.31 -12.52
CA ARG A 208 20.04 -21.53 -13.21
C ARG A 208 19.08 -22.71 -12.99
N GLY A 209 18.91 -23.50 -14.04
CA GLY A 209 18.13 -24.74 -14.11
C GLY A 209 16.70 -24.54 -14.60
N SER A 210 16.01 -25.65 -14.88
CA SER A 210 14.62 -25.62 -15.36
C SER A 210 13.65 -24.85 -14.44
N PRO A 211 12.60 -24.21 -14.98
CA PRO A 211 11.57 -23.52 -14.20
C PRO A 211 10.77 -24.45 -13.26
N ASP A 212 10.90 -25.78 -13.40
CA ASP A 212 10.14 -26.75 -12.62
C ASP A 212 10.43 -26.65 -11.11
N GLY A 213 9.35 -26.47 -10.35
CA GLY A 213 9.38 -26.38 -8.89
C GLY A 213 9.84 -25.03 -8.34
N VAL A 214 10.20 -24.07 -9.19
CA VAL A 214 10.51 -22.69 -8.78
C VAL A 214 9.21 -21.90 -8.72
N VAL A 215 8.86 -21.39 -7.54
CA VAL A 215 7.67 -20.56 -7.33
C VAL A 215 8.11 -19.17 -6.94
N ILE A 216 7.80 -18.18 -7.78
CA ILE A 216 8.06 -16.77 -7.49
C ILE A 216 6.74 -16.07 -7.24
N THR A 217 6.65 -15.31 -6.15
CA THR A 217 5.47 -14.51 -5.82
C THR A 217 5.84 -13.05 -5.62
N VAL A 218 4.99 -12.12 -6.06
CA VAL A 218 5.02 -10.69 -5.73
C VAL A 218 3.88 -10.44 -4.75
N ASP A 219 4.16 -9.94 -3.55
CA ASP A 219 3.11 -9.64 -2.55
C ASP A 219 2.14 -10.83 -2.33
N ASN A 220 2.67 -12.06 -2.35
CA ASN A 220 1.95 -13.34 -2.30
C ASN A 220 1.14 -13.74 -3.55
N ALA A 221 1.12 -12.95 -4.63
CA ALA A 221 0.57 -13.36 -5.93
C ALA A 221 1.62 -14.13 -6.76
N PRO A 222 1.33 -15.34 -7.27
CA PRO A 222 2.29 -16.11 -8.07
C PRO A 222 2.55 -15.46 -9.43
N LEU A 223 3.81 -15.43 -9.84
CA LEU A 223 4.25 -15.05 -11.18
C LEU A 223 4.51 -16.28 -12.03
N LYS A 224 4.28 -16.15 -13.34
CA LYS A 224 4.61 -17.19 -14.31
C LYS A 224 6.12 -17.26 -14.52
N THR A 225 6.71 -18.41 -14.18
CA THR A 225 8.11 -18.74 -14.49
C THR A 225 8.20 -19.27 -15.92
N THR A 226 9.19 -18.78 -16.67
CA THR A 226 9.45 -19.18 -18.06
C THR A 226 10.92 -19.51 -18.21
N GLY A 227 11.29 -20.49 -19.01
CA GLY A 227 12.68 -20.89 -19.15
C GLY A 227 12.85 -22.17 -19.94
N ASP A 228 14.11 -22.57 -20.12
CA ASP A 228 14.51 -23.87 -20.68
C ASP A 228 15.08 -24.77 -19.57
N ASP A 229 15.70 -25.90 -19.92
CA ASP A 229 16.29 -26.82 -18.95
C ASP A 229 17.49 -26.23 -18.17
N SER A 230 18.07 -25.14 -18.67
CA SER A 230 19.32 -24.54 -18.19
C SER A 230 19.12 -23.21 -17.44
N GLU A 231 18.06 -22.47 -17.73
CA GLU A 231 17.78 -21.16 -17.15
C GLU A 231 16.28 -20.92 -16.98
N TRP A 232 15.89 -20.42 -15.81
CA TRP A 232 14.55 -19.90 -15.54
C TRP A 232 14.58 -18.37 -15.46
N SER A 233 13.47 -17.74 -15.83
CA SER A 233 13.29 -16.30 -15.85
C SER A 233 11.88 -15.90 -15.41
N VAL A 234 11.78 -14.74 -14.77
CA VAL A 234 10.52 -14.09 -14.38
C VAL A 234 10.63 -12.60 -14.61
N SER A 235 9.60 -12.00 -15.20
CA SER A 235 9.51 -10.55 -15.39
C SER A 235 8.44 -9.95 -14.49
N VAL A 236 8.75 -8.85 -13.83
CA VAL A 236 7.83 -8.06 -13.01
C VAL A 236 8.03 -6.57 -13.28
N THR A 237 6.98 -5.78 -13.20
CA THR A 237 7.05 -4.32 -13.34
C THR A 237 6.96 -3.63 -11.97
N ALA A 238 7.84 -2.66 -11.73
CA ALA A 238 7.88 -1.89 -10.48
C ALA A 238 6.78 -0.82 -10.43
N ASN A 239 5.52 -1.22 -10.21
CA ASN A 239 4.38 -0.29 -10.22
C ASN A 239 3.96 0.22 -8.84
N LYS A 240 4.29 -0.51 -7.77
CA LYS A 240 4.00 -0.11 -6.39
C LYS A 240 5.26 0.47 -5.75
N ALA A 241 5.09 1.42 -4.83
CA ALA A 241 6.19 2.04 -4.09
C ALA A 241 7.10 1.00 -3.43
N VAL A 242 6.53 -0.07 -2.86
CA VAL A 242 7.27 -1.22 -2.35
C VAL A 242 6.57 -2.51 -2.76
N SER A 243 7.34 -3.47 -3.26
CA SER A 243 6.88 -4.83 -3.58
C SER A 243 7.86 -5.86 -3.02
N VAL A 244 7.35 -6.99 -2.54
CA VAL A 244 8.20 -8.09 -2.03
C VAL A 244 8.15 -9.26 -3.00
N LEU A 245 9.30 -9.56 -3.60
CA LEU A 245 9.51 -10.76 -4.40
C LEU A 245 9.98 -11.89 -3.49
N ARG A 246 9.28 -13.02 -3.55
CA ARG A 246 9.66 -14.23 -2.83
C ARG A 246 9.85 -15.36 -3.82
N ALA A 247 11.08 -15.86 -3.95
CA ALA A 247 11.39 -17.06 -4.70
C ALA A 247 11.47 -18.26 -3.76
N ARG A 248 10.80 -19.36 -4.08
CA ARG A 248 10.85 -20.62 -3.32
C ARG A 248 11.20 -21.78 -4.24
N TYR A 249 12.06 -22.66 -3.74
CA TYR A 249 12.40 -23.93 -4.38
C TYR A 249 12.64 -24.96 -3.28
N MET A 250 11.83 -26.01 -3.24
CA MET A 250 11.84 -27.00 -2.14
C MET A 250 11.73 -26.29 -0.76
N ALA A 251 12.65 -26.57 0.17
CA ALA A 251 12.70 -25.94 1.49
C ALA A 251 13.41 -24.56 1.51
N LYS A 252 13.95 -24.09 0.38
CA LYS A 252 14.71 -22.84 0.31
C LYS A 252 13.81 -21.70 -0.13
N SER A 253 13.98 -20.53 0.50
CA SER A 253 13.28 -19.31 0.14
C SER A 253 14.21 -18.11 0.13
N ARG A 254 14.03 -17.22 -0.85
CA ARG A 254 14.75 -15.96 -0.96
C ARG A 254 13.77 -14.80 -1.10
N LEU A 255 14.06 -13.71 -0.42
CA LEU A 255 13.27 -12.48 -0.43
C LEU A 255 14.08 -11.37 -1.09
N ILE A 256 13.44 -10.62 -1.98
CA ILE A 256 13.99 -9.45 -2.64
C ILE A 256 12.97 -8.33 -2.52
N VAL A 257 13.37 -7.23 -1.89
CA VAL A 257 12.54 -6.03 -1.73
C VAL A 257 12.78 -5.11 -2.91
N VAL A 258 11.71 -4.73 -3.61
CA VAL A 258 11.74 -3.78 -4.73
C VAL A 258 11.16 -2.45 -4.25
N GLU A 259 11.94 -1.39 -4.32
CA GLU A 259 11.53 -0.02 -4.03
C GLU A 259 11.39 0.76 -5.35
N ALA A 260 10.18 1.20 -5.67
CA ALA A 260 9.91 1.98 -6.87
C ALA A 260 9.95 3.48 -6.54
N THR A 261 10.87 4.21 -7.15
CA THR A 261 10.94 5.68 -7.05
C THR A 261 10.00 6.29 -8.10
N PRO A 262 9.00 7.11 -7.71
CA PRO A 262 8.13 7.77 -8.68
C PRO A 262 8.90 8.84 -9.46
N ASP A 263 8.49 9.02 -10.71
CA ASP A 263 8.93 10.11 -11.57
C ASP A 263 8.43 11.46 -11.05
N LYS A 264 9.23 12.52 -11.19
CA LYS A 264 8.87 13.85 -10.68
C LYS A 264 8.35 14.71 -11.84
N PRO A 265 7.25 15.47 -11.64
CA PRO A 265 6.81 16.40 -12.66
C PRO A 265 7.82 17.55 -12.82
N PRO A 266 7.88 18.18 -14.00
CA PRO A 266 8.85 19.24 -14.26
C PRO A 266 8.56 20.45 -13.38
N ARG A 267 9.62 21.08 -12.86
CA ARG A 267 9.52 22.30 -12.05
C ARG A 267 9.56 23.51 -12.96
N VAL A 268 8.57 24.40 -12.86
CA VAL A 268 8.50 25.62 -13.66
C VAL A 268 8.44 26.84 -12.75
N VAL A 269 9.27 27.86 -13.03
CA VAL A 269 9.31 29.13 -12.30
C VAL A 269 9.12 30.27 -13.28
N LEU A 270 8.10 31.08 -13.03
CA LEU A 270 7.87 32.33 -13.77
C LEU A 270 8.77 33.42 -13.17
N THR A 271 9.79 33.83 -13.90
CA THR A 271 10.79 34.82 -13.48
C THR A 271 10.36 36.26 -13.82
N LEU A 272 9.64 36.45 -14.93
CA LEU A 272 8.98 37.71 -15.27
C LEU A 272 7.51 37.47 -15.65
N PRO A 273 6.57 38.28 -15.12
CA PRO A 273 6.78 39.38 -14.17
C PRO A 273 7.06 38.89 -12.73
N LEU A 274 7.78 39.68 -11.93
CA LEU A 274 8.14 39.31 -10.54
C LEU A 274 6.95 39.34 -9.58
N ARG A 275 5.93 40.18 -9.87
CA ARG A 275 4.80 40.44 -8.99
C ARG A 275 3.54 40.73 -9.79
N ASP A 276 2.42 40.55 -9.13
CA ASP A 276 1.14 40.98 -9.64
C ASP A 276 1.13 42.50 -9.81
N THR A 277 0.44 42.98 -10.85
CA THR A 277 0.50 44.38 -11.27
C THR A 277 -0.90 44.92 -11.51
N THR A 278 -1.20 46.08 -10.94
CA THR A 278 -2.43 46.82 -11.24
C THR A 278 -2.11 47.98 -12.18
N LEU A 279 -2.86 48.07 -13.28
CA LEU A 279 -2.66 49.04 -14.35
C LEU A 279 -3.85 50.00 -14.38
N ARG A 280 -3.59 51.29 -14.60
CA ARG A 280 -4.65 52.30 -14.69
C ARG A 280 -5.36 52.30 -16.06
N ILE A 281 -4.65 51.88 -17.10
CA ILE A 281 -5.15 51.84 -18.47
C ILE A 281 -4.86 50.48 -19.10
N PRO A 282 -5.68 49.98 -20.04
CA PRO A 282 -5.49 48.70 -20.73
C PRO A 282 -4.36 48.76 -21.78
N ARG A 283 -3.29 49.49 -21.49
CA ARG A 283 -2.10 49.61 -22.35
C ARG A 283 -0.91 49.05 -21.60
N TYR A 284 -0.60 47.78 -21.85
CA TYR A 284 0.57 47.10 -21.32
C TYR A 284 1.25 46.28 -22.40
N SER A 285 2.57 46.43 -22.47
CA SER A 285 3.47 45.60 -23.24
C SER A 285 4.67 45.28 -22.36
N GLY A 286 4.95 43.99 -22.18
CA GLY A 286 6.07 43.54 -21.36
C GLY A 286 6.48 42.12 -21.70
N GLN A 287 7.58 41.66 -21.13
CA GLN A 287 8.09 40.32 -21.37
C GLN A 287 7.64 39.34 -20.29
N LEU A 288 7.35 38.12 -20.74
CA LEU A 288 7.18 36.94 -19.92
C LEU A 288 8.42 36.09 -20.04
N ARG A 289 8.95 35.64 -18.90
CA ARG A 289 10.08 34.73 -18.86
C ARG A 289 9.82 33.66 -17.82
N ALA A 290 10.04 32.41 -18.18
CA ALA A 290 9.97 31.29 -17.27
C ALA A 290 11.14 30.34 -17.50
N GLU A 291 11.55 29.69 -16.41
CA GLU A 291 12.58 28.66 -16.39
C GLU A 291 11.96 27.34 -15.96
N ALA A 292 12.28 26.28 -16.66
CA ALA A 292 11.81 24.94 -16.39
C ALA A 292 12.99 23.99 -16.20
N GLY A 293 12.82 23.01 -15.32
CA GLY A 293 13.81 21.98 -15.05
C GLY A 293 13.15 20.65 -14.70
N ASP A 294 13.74 19.58 -15.18
CA ASP A 294 13.30 18.20 -14.97
C ASP A 294 14.49 17.28 -14.69
N ASP A 295 14.26 16.14 -14.03
CA ASP A 295 15.32 15.15 -13.78
C ASP A 295 15.71 14.37 -15.05
N PHE A 296 14.76 14.16 -15.97
CA PHE A 296 14.99 13.50 -17.25
C PHE A 296 15.07 14.48 -18.40
N GLN A 297 13.94 15.08 -18.80
CA GLN A 297 13.86 15.93 -19.98
C GLN A 297 12.52 16.67 -20.05
N VAL A 298 12.60 17.97 -20.38
CA VAL A 298 11.42 18.74 -20.82
C VAL A 298 11.25 18.66 -22.34
N THR A 299 10.00 18.59 -22.81
CA THR A 299 9.67 18.40 -24.24
C THR A 299 9.07 19.65 -24.87
N ASP A 300 8.03 20.20 -24.25
CA ASP A 300 7.38 21.41 -24.72
C ASP A 300 6.79 22.23 -23.60
N GLY A 301 6.51 23.50 -23.88
CA GLY A 301 5.84 24.38 -22.94
C GLY A 301 5.23 25.58 -23.61
N TYR A 302 4.37 26.29 -22.91
CA TYR A 302 3.69 27.49 -23.39
C TYR A 302 3.27 28.36 -22.21
N PHE A 303 3.01 29.63 -22.49
CA PHE A 303 2.29 30.48 -21.54
C PHE A 303 0.80 30.34 -21.77
N GLU A 304 0.04 30.25 -20.69
CA GLU A 304 -1.41 30.31 -20.70
C GLU A 304 -1.87 31.66 -20.14
N TYR A 305 -2.80 32.28 -20.85
CA TYR A 305 -3.43 33.55 -20.52
C TYR A 305 -4.91 33.31 -20.24
N LEU A 306 -5.35 33.52 -19.01
CA LEU A 306 -6.77 33.56 -18.68
C LEU A 306 -7.18 35.03 -18.55
N ILE A 307 -8.01 35.49 -19.48
CA ILE A 307 -8.54 36.86 -19.49
C ILE A 307 -9.98 36.77 -19.00
N VAL A 308 -10.25 37.40 -17.88
CA VAL A 308 -11.59 37.53 -17.31
C VAL A 308 -12.04 38.97 -17.48
N SER A 309 -13.09 39.16 -18.26
CA SER A 309 -13.73 40.45 -18.54
C SER A 309 -15.10 40.49 -17.88
N GLY A 310 -15.44 41.58 -17.19
CA GLY A 310 -16.77 41.74 -16.59
C GLY A 310 -16.80 42.58 -15.31
N SER A 311 -17.98 43.12 -15.01
CA SER A 311 -18.27 43.92 -13.82
C SER A 311 -19.68 43.63 -13.32
N GLY A 312 -19.85 43.42 -12.01
CA GLY A 312 -21.16 43.06 -11.44
C GLY A 312 -21.42 41.56 -11.56
N GLU A 313 -22.59 41.16 -12.07
CA GLU A 313 -23.14 39.78 -12.02
C GLU A 313 -22.80 38.88 -13.22
N ALA A 314 -22.05 39.37 -14.21
CA ALA A 314 -21.64 38.59 -15.38
C ALA A 314 -20.12 38.67 -15.60
N PHE A 315 -19.48 37.50 -15.71
CA PHE A 315 -18.07 37.35 -16.07
C PHE A 315 -17.95 36.49 -17.31
N ASN A 316 -17.17 36.94 -18.27
CA ASN A 316 -16.74 36.13 -19.39
C ASN A 316 -15.24 35.85 -19.25
N GLY A 317 -14.86 34.56 -19.30
CA GLY A 317 -13.49 34.12 -19.22
C GLY A 317 -13.07 33.47 -20.54
N ARG A 318 -11.98 33.96 -21.15
CA ARG A 318 -11.35 33.28 -22.28
C ARG A 318 -9.93 32.84 -21.94
N THR A 319 -9.58 31.63 -22.37
CA THR A 319 -8.23 31.09 -22.25
C THR A 319 -7.54 31.17 -23.59
N MET A 320 -6.33 31.72 -23.62
CA MET A 320 -5.46 31.77 -24.78
C MET A 320 -4.10 31.20 -24.41
N THR A 321 -3.34 30.72 -25.39
CA THR A 321 -1.99 30.21 -25.18
C THR A 321 -1.00 30.92 -26.09
N SER A 322 0.26 30.99 -25.67
CA SER A 322 1.36 31.35 -26.56
C SER A 322 1.59 30.24 -27.60
N ALA A 323 2.39 30.56 -28.62
CA ALA A 323 3.01 29.52 -29.42
C ALA A 323 3.79 28.53 -28.50
N PRO A 324 3.79 27.23 -28.82
CA PRO A 324 4.51 26.24 -28.03
C PRO A 324 6.02 26.38 -28.25
N PHE A 325 6.77 26.38 -27.17
CA PHE A 325 8.22 26.22 -27.13
C PHE A 325 8.56 24.74 -27.14
N ARG A 326 9.60 24.35 -27.88
CA ARG A 326 10.10 22.96 -27.93
C ARG A 326 11.48 22.89 -27.28
N PHE A 327 11.69 21.84 -26.51
CA PHE A 327 12.92 21.59 -25.78
C PHE A 327 13.42 20.17 -26.06
N ASN A 328 14.73 19.98 -25.96
CA ASN A 328 15.37 18.66 -26.04
C ASN A 328 16.46 18.51 -24.96
N SER A 329 16.19 19.03 -23.76
CA SER A 329 17.17 19.08 -22.68
C SER A 329 16.48 18.98 -21.31
N ARG A 330 17.26 18.83 -20.23
CA ARG A 330 16.75 18.83 -18.84
C ARG A 330 16.20 20.19 -18.39
N THR A 331 16.57 21.26 -19.07
CA THR A 331 16.17 22.62 -18.74
C THR A 331 15.51 23.30 -19.94
N GLY A 332 14.55 24.18 -19.69
CA GLY A 332 13.86 24.96 -20.71
C GLY A 332 13.74 26.41 -20.32
N HIS A 333 13.97 27.32 -21.28
CA HIS A 333 13.72 28.74 -21.10
C HIS A 333 12.59 29.17 -22.04
N LEU A 334 11.53 29.73 -21.46
CA LEU A 334 10.39 30.25 -22.21
C LEU A 334 10.47 31.77 -22.19
N GLN A 335 10.32 32.40 -23.35
CA GLN A 335 10.25 33.85 -23.47
C GLN A 335 9.18 34.25 -24.48
N ALA A 336 8.22 35.06 -24.05
CA ALA A 336 7.14 35.58 -24.89
C ALA A 336 6.85 37.04 -24.57
N ASP A 337 6.33 37.77 -25.54
CA ASP A 337 5.84 39.13 -25.32
C ASP A 337 4.36 39.10 -24.94
N LEU A 338 4.01 39.83 -23.88
CA LEU A 338 2.65 40.05 -23.42
C LEU A 338 2.18 41.42 -23.89
N ASN A 339 1.25 41.44 -24.86
CA ASN A 339 0.66 42.67 -25.40
C ASN A 339 -0.86 42.68 -25.22
N PHE A 340 -1.35 43.62 -24.40
CA PHE A 340 -2.77 43.70 -24.06
C PHE A 340 -3.65 44.12 -25.23
N ALA A 341 -3.13 44.90 -26.17
CA ALA A 341 -3.87 45.29 -27.37
C ALA A 341 -4.10 44.07 -28.28
N ALA A 342 -3.07 43.24 -28.46
CA ALA A 342 -3.16 42.00 -29.24
C ALA A 342 -4.12 40.99 -28.58
N LEU A 343 -4.12 40.94 -27.24
CA LEU A 343 -5.02 40.11 -26.44
C LEU A 343 -6.40 40.73 -26.22
N ARG A 344 -6.71 41.90 -26.82
CA ARG A 344 -7.98 42.64 -26.68
C ARG A 344 -8.45 42.78 -25.23
N VAL A 345 -7.54 43.15 -24.33
CA VAL A 345 -7.82 43.37 -22.89
C VAL A 345 -8.43 44.76 -22.72
N GLY A 346 -9.56 44.84 -22.01
CA GLY A 346 -10.30 46.06 -21.72
C GLY A 346 -10.04 46.62 -20.31
N ALA A 347 -10.63 47.78 -20.01
CA ALA A 347 -10.63 48.32 -18.66
C ALA A 347 -11.55 47.49 -17.76
N GLY A 348 -11.10 47.17 -16.54
CA GLY A 348 -11.81 46.27 -15.61
C GLY A 348 -11.43 44.79 -15.75
N ASP A 349 -10.64 44.42 -16.76
CA ASP A 349 -10.25 43.04 -17.00
C ASP A 349 -9.13 42.57 -16.06
N VAL A 350 -9.12 41.27 -15.78
CA VAL A 350 -8.05 40.58 -15.08
C VAL A 350 -7.41 39.58 -16.00
N VAL A 351 -6.10 39.73 -16.24
CA VAL A 351 -5.28 38.80 -17.01
C VAL A 351 -4.44 37.98 -16.06
N SER A 352 -4.68 36.68 -16.00
CA SER A 352 -3.86 35.72 -15.25
C SER A 352 -2.93 34.99 -16.20
N VAL A 353 -1.65 34.95 -15.87
CA VAL A 353 -0.60 34.36 -16.71
C VAL A 353 0.16 33.31 -15.93
N ARG A 354 0.38 32.14 -16.54
CA ARG A 354 1.26 31.11 -16.01
C ARG A 354 2.02 30.42 -17.13
N ALA A 355 3.19 29.87 -16.82
CA ALA A 355 3.93 28.99 -17.70
C ALA A 355 3.55 27.53 -17.42
N ILE A 356 3.39 26.74 -18.47
CA ILE A 356 3.08 25.32 -18.43
C ILE A 356 4.13 24.59 -19.26
N VAL A 357 4.72 23.52 -18.71
CA VAL A 357 5.75 22.70 -19.37
C VAL A 357 5.43 21.23 -19.19
N ARG A 358 5.75 20.43 -20.20
CA ARG A 358 5.57 18.97 -20.22
C ARG A 358 6.91 18.27 -20.23
N ASP A 359 6.99 17.14 -19.54
CA ASP A 359 8.15 16.25 -19.58
C ASP A 359 8.09 15.31 -20.80
N ASN A 360 8.99 14.31 -20.83
CA ASN A 360 9.02 13.28 -21.84
C ASN A 360 8.39 11.94 -21.39
N ASN A 361 7.66 11.90 -20.28
CA ASN A 361 7.12 10.66 -19.74
C ASN A 361 6.08 10.05 -20.69
N THR A 362 6.43 8.94 -21.34
CA THR A 362 5.54 8.23 -22.26
C THR A 362 4.82 7.05 -21.61
N LEU A 363 5.09 6.74 -20.34
CA LEU A 363 4.55 5.56 -19.67
C LEU A 363 3.13 5.81 -19.15
N SER A 364 2.93 6.88 -18.37
CA SER A 364 1.62 7.33 -17.89
C SER A 364 1.02 8.47 -18.72
N GLY A 365 1.77 8.95 -19.70
CA GLY A 365 1.54 10.21 -20.38
C GLY A 365 2.38 11.34 -19.77
N PRO A 366 2.65 12.43 -20.53
CA PRO A 366 3.56 13.47 -20.08
C PRO A 366 3.05 14.15 -18.81
N SER A 367 3.91 14.27 -17.80
CA SER A 367 3.59 15.04 -16.60
C SER A 367 3.63 16.53 -16.94
N ILE A 368 2.75 17.29 -16.28
CA ILE A 368 2.61 18.72 -16.50
C ILE A 368 3.14 19.47 -15.28
N GLY A 369 4.12 20.34 -15.52
CA GLY A 369 4.61 21.33 -14.57
C GLY A 369 3.98 22.69 -14.82
N THR A 370 3.56 23.36 -13.77
CA THR A 370 2.98 24.71 -13.84
C THR A 370 3.74 25.67 -12.94
N SER A 371 3.86 26.92 -13.39
CA SER A 371 4.41 27.99 -12.55
C SER A 371 3.35 28.56 -11.61
N ASP A 372 3.81 29.37 -10.65
CA ASP A 372 2.95 30.34 -9.99
C ASP A 372 2.26 31.23 -11.04
N THR A 373 1.01 31.58 -10.78
CA THR A 373 0.22 32.49 -11.62
C THR A 373 0.52 33.93 -11.25
N ARG A 374 0.71 34.79 -12.25
CA ARG A 374 0.83 36.24 -12.09
C ARG A 374 -0.39 36.93 -12.63
N THR A 375 -0.91 37.89 -11.88
CA THR A 375 -2.13 38.60 -12.25
C THR A 375 -1.86 40.05 -12.64
N PHE A 376 -2.50 40.48 -13.72
CA PHE A 376 -2.57 41.87 -14.13
C PHE A 376 -4.02 42.33 -14.07
N ARG A 377 -4.32 43.29 -13.19
CA ARG A 377 -5.64 43.90 -13.10
C ARG A 377 -5.62 45.24 -13.81
N VAL A 378 -6.52 45.48 -14.74
CA VAL A 378 -6.74 46.81 -15.31
C VAL A 378 -7.86 47.47 -14.54
N ALA A 379 -7.56 48.56 -13.83
CA ALA A 379 -8.54 49.34 -13.11
C ALA A 379 -9.53 50.01 -14.07
N ARG A 380 -10.73 50.31 -13.59
CA ARG A 380 -11.72 51.05 -14.37
C ARG A 380 -11.54 52.56 -14.22
N ALA A 381 -12.13 53.32 -15.14
CA ALA A 381 -12.06 54.78 -15.12
C ALA A 381 -12.80 55.39 -13.92
N ASP A 382 -13.87 54.73 -13.44
CA ASP A 382 -14.75 55.12 -12.33
C ASP A 382 -14.27 54.62 -10.95
N GLU A 383 -13.30 53.70 -10.90
CA GLU A 383 -12.81 53.07 -9.68
C GLU A 383 -11.98 54.02 -8.78
N TYR A 384 -11.41 55.09 -9.35
CA TYR A 384 -10.55 56.04 -8.63
C TYR A 384 -11.28 57.29 -8.10
N ASP A 385 -12.55 57.52 -8.47
CA ASP A 385 -13.26 58.79 -8.16
C ASP A 385 -14.38 58.64 -7.12
N SER A 386 -14.40 57.53 -6.39
CA SER A 386 -15.42 57.28 -5.36
C SER A 386 -14.80 56.89 -4.02
N VAL A 387 -15.10 57.69 -2.97
CA VAL A 387 -14.80 57.45 -1.55
C VAL A 387 -15.74 56.36 -0.96
N SER A 388 -16.17 55.41 -1.79
CA SER A 388 -17.04 54.30 -1.39
C SER A 388 -16.24 53.02 -1.32
N ILE A 389 -16.07 52.54 -0.09
CA ILE A 389 -15.65 51.17 0.22
C ILE A 389 -16.76 50.24 -0.29
N GLU A 390 -16.62 49.75 -1.52
CA GLU A 390 -17.29 48.53 -1.95
C GLU A 390 -16.22 47.49 -2.32
N ALA A 391 -16.09 46.50 -1.45
CA ALA A 391 -15.30 45.31 -1.72
C ALA A 391 -16.01 44.45 -2.77
N ALA A 392 -15.78 44.69 -4.05
CA ALA A 392 -16.20 43.77 -5.10
C ALA A 392 -15.09 42.73 -5.38
N ALA A 393 -15.13 41.64 -4.60
CA ALA A 393 -14.68 40.32 -5.05
C ALA A 393 -15.75 39.75 -6.02
N PRO A 394 -15.43 38.81 -6.93
CA PRO A 394 -16.36 38.42 -8.01
C PRO A 394 -17.70 37.88 -7.45
N PRO A 395 -18.82 37.86 -8.19
CA PRO A 395 -19.85 36.85 -7.95
C PRO A 395 -19.54 35.53 -8.68
N PRO A 396 -19.07 34.50 -7.94
CA PRO A 396 -19.37 33.11 -8.22
C PRO A 396 -20.88 32.84 -8.09
N VAL A 397 -21.27 31.57 -8.27
CA VAL A 397 -22.53 30.95 -7.77
C VAL A 397 -22.89 31.37 -6.31
N ASP A 398 -21.95 31.96 -5.58
CA ASP A 398 -22.13 32.65 -4.31
C ASP A 398 -23.23 33.74 -4.31
N SER A 399 -23.52 34.44 -5.41
CA SER A 399 -24.58 35.48 -5.44
C SER A 399 -26.00 34.89 -5.50
N SER A 400 -26.22 33.84 -6.28
CA SER A 400 -27.54 33.21 -6.42
C SER A 400 -28.00 32.57 -5.12
N ALA A 401 -27.10 31.92 -4.36
CA ALA A 401 -27.43 31.32 -3.06
C ALA A 401 -27.75 32.38 -1.97
N MET A 402 -27.08 33.54 -1.98
CA MET A 402 -27.38 34.63 -1.04
C MET A 402 -28.70 35.33 -1.38
N SER A 403 -28.96 35.58 -2.66
CA SER A 403 -30.25 36.06 -3.14
C SER A 403 -31.38 35.09 -2.84
N GLN A 404 -31.14 33.77 -2.98
CA GLN A 404 -32.12 32.74 -2.65
C GLN A 404 -32.50 32.72 -1.16
N ARG A 405 -31.53 32.89 -0.25
CA ARG A 405 -31.81 33.01 1.20
C ARG A 405 -32.68 34.23 1.50
N MET A 406 -32.41 35.35 0.83
CA MET A 406 -33.22 36.56 0.97
C MET A 406 -34.66 36.32 0.48
N LEU A 407 -34.84 35.68 -0.67
CA LEU A 407 -36.17 35.38 -1.20
C LEU A 407 -36.95 34.41 -0.30
N ILE A 408 -36.29 33.40 0.29
CA ILE A 408 -36.92 32.53 1.30
C ILE A 408 -37.41 33.35 2.49
N LEU A 409 -36.59 34.28 3.02
CA LEU A 409 -36.99 35.16 4.13
C LEU A 409 -38.16 36.07 3.76
N MET A 410 -38.17 36.62 2.53
CA MET A 410 -39.27 37.43 2.02
C MET A 410 -40.56 36.63 1.88
N THR A 411 -40.48 35.41 1.36
CA THR A 411 -41.63 34.49 1.23
C THR A 411 -42.16 34.09 2.60
N GLU A 412 -41.28 33.75 3.56
CA GLU A 412 -41.69 33.46 4.94
C GLU A 412 -42.37 34.65 5.61
N ALA A 413 -41.86 35.87 5.38
CA ALA A 413 -42.48 37.09 5.86
C ALA A 413 -43.86 37.35 5.21
N LEU A 414 -44.00 37.06 3.91
CA LEU A 414 -45.27 37.17 3.18
C LEU A 414 -46.31 36.16 3.71
N VAL A 415 -45.90 34.91 3.95
CA VAL A 415 -46.75 33.87 4.56
C VAL A 415 -47.23 34.29 5.96
N LYS A 416 -46.34 34.83 6.80
CA LYS A 416 -46.72 35.32 8.14
C LYS A 416 -47.74 36.45 8.09
N LYS A 417 -47.63 37.35 7.10
CA LYS A 417 -48.54 38.49 6.92
C LYS A 417 -49.80 38.16 6.12
N GLN A 418 -49.88 36.98 5.50
CA GLN A 418 -50.91 36.60 4.55
C GLN A 418 -52.35 36.78 5.06
N ARG A 419 -52.61 36.48 6.34
CA ARG A 419 -53.96 36.61 6.96
C ARG A 419 -54.42 38.07 7.11
N GLY A 420 -53.51 39.04 7.07
CA GLY A 420 -53.79 40.46 7.20
C GLY A 420 -53.70 41.25 5.88
N LEU A 421 -53.43 40.60 4.76
CA LEU A 421 -53.29 41.23 3.44
C LEU A 421 -54.56 41.03 2.60
N THR A 422 -54.95 42.05 1.84
CA THR A 422 -55.99 41.89 0.81
C THR A 422 -55.49 40.94 -0.29
N ARG A 423 -56.41 40.25 -0.98
CA ARG A 423 -56.04 39.32 -2.08
C ARG A 423 -55.16 40.01 -3.14
N LYS A 424 -55.46 41.27 -3.47
CA LYS A 424 -54.67 42.07 -4.43
C LYS A 424 -53.23 42.32 -3.96
N GLN A 425 -53.04 42.61 -2.66
CA GLN A 425 -51.71 42.81 -2.09
C GLN A 425 -50.91 41.51 -1.99
N LEU A 426 -51.57 40.39 -1.66
CA LEU A 426 -50.94 39.07 -1.63
C LEU A 426 -50.47 38.63 -3.02
N VAL A 427 -51.33 38.78 -4.04
CA VAL A 427 -50.99 38.46 -5.43
C VAL A 427 -49.80 39.30 -5.90
N LYS A 428 -49.83 40.62 -5.67
CA LYS A 428 -48.72 41.49 -6.03
C LYS A 428 -47.42 41.13 -5.31
N GLY A 429 -47.46 40.96 -3.99
CA GLY A 429 -46.27 40.60 -3.21
C GLY A 429 -45.69 39.24 -3.58
N SER A 430 -46.55 38.28 -3.98
CA SER A 430 -46.11 36.97 -4.45
C SER A 430 -45.51 37.04 -5.85
N ASP A 431 -46.06 37.85 -6.75
CA ASP A 431 -45.55 38.04 -8.11
C ASP A 431 -44.22 38.82 -8.14
N ASP A 432 -44.05 39.80 -7.24
CA ASP A 432 -42.78 40.53 -7.07
C ASP A 432 -41.65 39.54 -6.69
N ILE A 433 -41.91 38.61 -5.76
CA ILE A 433 -40.97 37.55 -5.39
C ILE A 433 -40.78 36.57 -6.54
N ALA A 434 -41.84 36.17 -7.24
CA ALA A 434 -41.77 35.27 -8.40
C ALA A 434 -40.85 35.83 -9.50
N THR A 435 -40.89 37.14 -9.73
CA THR A 435 -40.04 37.82 -10.70
C THR A 435 -38.56 37.77 -10.32
N MET A 436 -38.26 37.91 -9.02
CA MET A 436 -36.88 37.80 -8.52
C MET A 436 -36.39 36.35 -8.58
N GLU A 437 -37.23 35.38 -8.21
CA GLU A 437 -36.93 33.95 -8.27
C GLU A 437 -36.68 33.49 -9.72
N ASP A 438 -37.46 34.00 -10.68
CA ASP A 438 -37.31 33.70 -12.12
C ASP A 438 -35.99 34.22 -12.70
N ARG A 439 -35.46 35.35 -12.18
CA ARG A 439 -34.12 35.82 -12.54
C ARG A 439 -33.03 34.85 -12.09
N ILE A 440 -33.15 34.30 -10.88
CA ILE A 440 -32.21 33.29 -10.39
C ILE A 440 -32.30 32.03 -11.26
N ARG A 441 -33.52 31.58 -11.58
CA ARG A 441 -33.77 30.43 -12.45
C ARG A 441 -33.12 30.60 -13.83
N LYS A 442 -33.28 31.76 -14.47
CA LYS A 442 -32.65 32.08 -15.77
C LYS A 442 -31.14 32.03 -15.70
N ARG A 443 -30.52 32.58 -14.65
CA ARG A 443 -29.06 32.47 -14.46
C ARG A 443 -28.59 31.04 -14.31
N VAL A 444 -29.31 30.22 -13.54
CA VAL A 444 -28.97 28.79 -13.39
C VAL A 444 -29.11 28.08 -14.74
N TYR A 445 -30.12 28.42 -15.54
CA TYR A 445 -30.27 27.93 -16.92
C TYR A 445 -29.06 28.31 -17.79
N ASP A 446 -28.67 29.59 -17.80
CA ASP A 446 -27.53 30.07 -18.59
C ASP A 446 -26.22 29.36 -18.20
N ILE A 447 -26.03 29.05 -16.91
CA ILE A 447 -24.87 28.29 -16.42
C ILE A 447 -24.91 26.83 -16.88
N ILE A 448 -26.09 26.19 -16.89
CA ILE A 448 -26.24 24.79 -17.34
C ILE A 448 -26.02 24.68 -18.84
N TYR A 449 -26.56 25.62 -19.62
CA TYR A 449 -26.65 25.53 -21.07
C TYR A 449 -25.67 26.46 -21.82
N GLN A 450 -24.67 27.05 -21.16
CA GLN A 450 -23.63 27.90 -21.76
C GLN A 450 -24.12 28.70 -22.99
N THR A 451 -25.22 29.43 -22.84
CA THR A 451 -25.80 30.18 -23.96
C THR A 451 -24.97 31.45 -24.14
N ASP A 452 -24.02 31.41 -25.07
CA ASP A 452 -23.41 32.61 -25.64
C ASP A 452 -24.49 33.38 -26.42
N SER A 453 -25.28 34.26 -25.78
CA SER A 453 -25.78 35.50 -26.42
C SER A 453 -26.62 36.42 -25.52
N PRO A 454 -26.62 37.74 -25.81
CA PRO A 454 -27.11 38.79 -24.93
C PRO A 454 -28.60 39.12 -25.14
N GLU A 455 -29.23 39.60 -24.07
CA GLU A 455 -30.49 40.36 -23.98
C GLU A 455 -31.78 39.86 -24.68
N GLY A 456 -32.84 39.76 -23.87
CA GLY A 456 -34.21 40.10 -24.30
C GLY A 456 -35.11 38.94 -24.70
N ALA A 457 -36.30 38.90 -24.11
CA ALA A 457 -37.34 37.88 -24.31
C ALA A 457 -37.89 37.84 -25.74
N GLY A 458 -38.18 36.63 -26.23
CA GLY A 458 -38.98 36.37 -27.43
C GLY A 458 -39.10 34.87 -27.69
N ASP A 459 -40.33 34.37 -27.74
CA ASP A 459 -40.70 32.98 -27.97
C ASP A 459 -40.13 32.43 -29.28
N THR A 460 -39.43 31.28 -29.27
CA THR A 460 -39.65 30.19 -30.23
C THR A 460 -39.03 28.88 -29.73
N GLU A 461 -39.78 27.82 -30.00
CA GLU A 461 -39.44 26.41 -29.82
C GLU A 461 -38.19 25.98 -30.63
N GLU A 462 -37.57 24.90 -30.17
CA GLU A 462 -36.66 24.02 -30.91
C GLU A 462 -35.41 24.66 -31.54
N ALA A 463 -34.34 24.75 -30.73
CA ALA A 463 -32.96 24.77 -31.24
C ALA A 463 -32.11 23.74 -30.47
N GLU A 464 -32.40 22.45 -30.68
CA GLU A 464 -31.44 21.38 -30.40
C GLU A 464 -30.31 21.45 -31.45
N SER A 465 -29.27 22.25 -31.20
CA SER A 465 -27.97 21.99 -31.82
C SER A 465 -26.81 22.52 -30.97
N GLY A 466 -26.01 21.59 -30.45
CA GLY A 466 -24.59 21.81 -30.17
C GLY A 466 -24.19 22.51 -28.86
N ILE A 467 -25.05 22.59 -27.85
CA ILE A 467 -24.68 23.14 -26.55
C ILE A 467 -24.08 22.03 -25.66
N GLN A 468 -22.81 22.16 -25.28
CA GLN A 468 -22.22 21.31 -24.23
C GLN A 468 -22.80 21.72 -22.88
N ALA A 469 -23.84 20.99 -22.43
CA ALA A 469 -24.41 21.20 -21.11
C ALA A 469 -23.34 20.92 -20.04
N ASN A 470 -23.24 21.81 -19.05
CA ASN A 470 -22.49 21.51 -17.84
C ASN A 470 -23.26 20.43 -17.08
N ASP A 471 -22.78 19.19 -17.13
CA ASP A 471 -23.36 18.01 -16.48
C ASP A 471 -23.21 18.04 -14.94
N ASN A 472 -23.53 19.17 -14.30
CA ASN A 472 -23.60 19.27 -12.85
C ASN A 472 -25.03 18.89 -12.38
N PRO A 473 -25.23 17.70 -11.79
CA PRO A 473 -26.56 17.25 -11.37
C PRO A 473 -27.18 18.17 -10.30
N ASP A 474 -26.37 18.84 -9.48
CA ASP A 474 -26.86 19.74 -8.44
C ASP A 474 -27.42 21.05 -9.04
N LEU A 475 -26.85 21.56 -10.14
CA LEU A 475 -27.38 22.75 -10.80
C LEU A 475 -28.71 22.46 -11.52
N LYS A 476 -28.82 21.29 -12.16
CA LYS A 476 -30.08 20.84 -12.75
C LYS A 476 -31.18 20.70 -11.70
N GLN A 477 -30.87 20.08 -10.57
CA GLN A 477 -31.80 19.98 -9.44
C GLN A 477 -32.21 21.35 -8.90
N ALA A 478 -31.28 22.31 -8.85
CA ALA A 478 -31.60 23.69 -8.45
C ALA A 478 -32.56 24.34 -9.46
N TYR A 479 -32.30 24.18 -10.76
CA TYR A 479 -33.14 24.73 -11.83
C TYR A 479 -34.58 24.22 -11.77
N ASP A 480 -34.76 22.90 -11.65
CA ASP A 480 -36.09 22.27 -11.57
C ASP A 480 -36.87 22.76 -10.33
N ALA A 481 -36.20 22.83 -9.18
CA ALA A 481 -36.81 23.33 -7.95
C ALA A 481 -37.19 24.82 -8.03
N LEU A 482 -36.37 25.66 -8.69
CA LEU A 482 -36.70 27.06 -8.92
C LEU A 482 -37.89 27.23 -9.86
N TRP A 483 -38.04 26.35 -10.86
CA TRP A 483 -39.20 26.35 -11.75
C TRP A 483 -40.51 26.12 -10.97
N ASP A 484 -40.52 25.12 -10.09
CA ASP A 484 -41.67 24.81 -9.24
C ASP A 484 -41.98 25.95 -8.26
N ALA A 485 -40.94 26.57 -7.67
CA ALA A 485 -41.11 27.73 -6.80
C ALA A 485 -41.75 28.92 -7.53
N VAL A 486 -41.27 29.27 -8.73
CA VAL A 486 -41.83 30.35 -9.56
C VAL A 486 -43.29 30.07 -9.91
N ARG A 487 -43.62 28.83 -10.29
CA ARG A 487 -44.99 28.42 -10.62
C ARG A 487 -45.94 28.67 -9.44
N SER A 488 -45.58 28.23 -8.24
CA SER A 488 -46.39 28.43 -7.03
C SER A 488 -46.49 29.90 -6.61
N LEU A 489 -45.42 30.68 -6.76
CA LEU A 489 -45.43 32.11 -6.44
C LEU A 489 -46.32 32.92 -7.41
N ARG A 490 -46.34 32.57 -8.70
CA ARG A 490 -47.20 33.25 -9.70
C ARG A 490 -48.69 33.06 -9.48
N ILE A 491 -49.10 31.94 -8.88
CA ILE A 491 -50.51 31.69 -8.50
C ILE A 491 -50.87 32.18 -7.09
N ALA A 492 -49.98 32.97 -6.47
CA ALA A 492 -50.13 33.54 -5.13
C ALA A 492 -50.23 32.51 -3.99
N GLU A 493 -49.43 31.44 -4.09
CA GLU A 493 -49.30 30.40 -3.06
C GLU A 493 -47.89 30.38 -2.43
N PRO A 494 -47.52 31.41 -1.66
CA PRO A 494 -46.15 31.53 -1.12
C PRO A 494 -45.80 30.42 -0.12
N ALA A 495 -46.78 29.85 0.60
CA ALA A 495 -46.53 28.73 1.52
C ALA A 495 -46.12 27.44 0.79
N VAL A 496 -46.67 27.20 -0.40
CA VAL A 496 -46.37 26.04 -1.24
C VAL A 496 -45.03 26.20 -1.95
N ALA A 497 -44.59 27.45 -2.18
CA ALA A 497 -43.29 27.76 -2.78
C ALA A 497 -42.09 27.53 -1.83
N LEU A 498 -42.28 27.59 -0.50
CA LEU A 498 -41.16 27.49 0.44
C LEU A 498 -40.36 26.17 0.38
N PRO A 499 -41.00 24.98 0.30
CA PRO A 499 -40.28 23.71 0.12
C PRO A 499 -39.37 23.68 -1.14
N PRO A 500 -39.85 23.96 -2.36
CA PRO A 500 -38.98 23.98 -3.54
C PRO A 500 -37.88 25.06 -3.44
N MET A 501 -38.17 26.25 -2.90
CA MET A 501 -37.15 27.29 -2.68
C MET A 501 -35.99 26.82 -1.79
N ARG A 502 -36.29 26.04 -0.72
CA ARG A 502 -35.27 25.48 0.19
C ARG A 502 -34.48 24.34 -0.45
N ILE A 503 -35.12 23.55 -1.32
CA ILE A 503 -34.43 22.51 -2.11
C ILE A 503 -33.45 23.17 -3.08
N ALA A 504 -33.89 24.22 -3.79
CA ALA A 504 -33.04 25.01 -4.67
C ALA A 504 -31.83 25.58 -3.92
N LEU A 505 -32.03 26.17 -2.73
CA LEU A 505 -30.92 26.68 -1.92
C LEU A 505 -29.89 25.59 -1.56
N LYS A 506 -30.35 24.42 -1.10
CA LYS A 506 -29.45 23.30 -0.76
C LYS A 506 -28.68 22.78 -1.97
N ALA A 507 -29.32 22.74 -3.13
CA ALA A 507 -28.69 22.32 -4.37
C ALA A 507 -27.64 23.34 -4.84
N LEU A 508 -27.95 24.65 -4.77
CA LEU A 508 -27.00 25.73 -5.05
C LEU A 508 -25.79 25.69 -4.09
N ASP A 509 -26.00 25.45 -2.79
CA ASP A 509 -24.92 25.33 -1.80
C ASP A 509 -24.02 24.10 -2.08
N ARG A 510 -24.58 22.97 -2.54
CA ARG A 510 -23.79 21.78 -2.93
C ARG A 510 -22.99 22.03 -4.21
N ALA A 511 -23.61 22.62 -5.23
CA ALA A 511 -22.93 23.03 -6.45
C ALA A 511 -21.77 23.98 -6.16
N ARG A 512 -21.96 24.92 -5.22
CA ARG A 512 -20.91 25.83 -4.73
C ARG A 512 -19.74 25.10 -4.07
N LEU A 513 -20.01 24.16 -3.16
CA LEU A 513 -18.95 23.40 -2.49
C LEU A 513 -18.13 22.57 -3.47
N ALA A 514 -18.77 22.00 -4.50
CA ALA A 514 -18.10 21.26 -5.55
C ALA A 514 -17.14 22.15 -6.38
N GLN A 515 -17.53 23.39 -6.68
CA GLN A 515 -16.69 24.35 -7.43
C GLN A 515 -15.56 24.97 -6.59
N ARG A 516 -15.73 25.06 -5.25
CA ARG A 516 -14.74 25.63 -4.32
C ARG A 516 -13.46 24.81 -4.13
N LEU A 517 -13.31 23.66 -4.79
CA LEU A 517 -12.07 22.88 -4.76
C LEU A 517 -10.88 23.59 -5.45
N TYR A 518 -11.11 24.74 -6.10
CA TYR A 518 -10.08 25.57 -6.72
C TYR A 518 -10.21 27.01 -6.22
N LEU A 519 -9.38 27.40 -5.24
CA LEU A 519 -8.89 28.76 -4.96
C LEU A 519 -8.17 28.75 -3.60
N ARG A 520 -6.86 28.48 -3.60
CA ARG A 520 -5.97 29.00 -2.54
C ARG A 520 -5.42 30.33 -3.04
N GLY A 521 -6.18 31.40 -2.82
CA GLY A 521 -5.72 32.77 -2.95
C GLY A 521 -5.94 33.46 -1.62
N ALA A 522 -4.86 33.92 -0.98
CA ALA A 522 -4.93 34.65 0.28
C ALA A 522 -5.86 35.89 0.12
N SER A 523 -6.61 36.22 1.17
CA SER A 523 -7.40 37.45 1.21
C SER A 523 -6.53 38.66 0.85
N PRO A 524 -7.04 39.63 0.08
CA PRO A 524 -6.27 40.82 -0.27
C PRO A 524 -5.80 41.51 1.01
N LYS A 525 -4.50 41.80 1.10
CA LYS A 525 -3.96 42.60 2.20
C LYS A 525 -4.52 44.01 2.05
N LEU A 526 -5.52 44.32 2.85
CA LEU A 526 -6.05 45.67 3.00
C LEU A 526 -4.96 46.52 3.66
N VAL A 527 -4.48 47.56 2.99
CA VAL A 527 -3.63 48.57 3.63
C VAL A 527 -4.57 49.44 4.48
N ILE A 528 -4.62 49.14 5.77
CA ILE A 528 -5.38 49.90 6.75
C ILE A 528 -4.48 51.03 7.24
N ASP A 529 -4.99 52.26 7.21
CA ASP A 529 -4.37 53.38 7.88
C ASP A 529 -4.48 53.19 9.41
N VAL A 530 -3.37 52.78 10.01
CA VAL A 530 -3.29 52.29 11.40
C VAL A 530 -3.59 53.39 12.41
N GLU A 531 -3.45 54.66 12.03
CA GLU A 531 -3.74 55.81 12.91
C GLU A 531 -5.25 55.99 13.13
N ARG A 532 -6.10 55.51 12.20
CA ARG A 532 -7.56 55.71 12.25
C ARG A 532 -8.33 54.61 12.98
N VAL A 533 -7.70 53.45 13.22
CA VAL A 533 -8.36 52.27 13.83
C VAL A 533 -7.92 52.04 15.28
N ARG A 534 -7.07 52.91 15.84
CA ARG A 534 -6.63 52.77 17.22
C ARG A 534 -7.73 53.24 18.20
N MET A 535 -8.38 52.25 18.81
CA MET A 535 -9.18 52.28 20.05
C MET A 535 -10.64 52.79 19.96
N SER A 536 -11.59 51.91 19.62
CA SER A 536 -13.00 52.08 20.03
C SER A 536 -13.78 50.80 20.39
N GLY A 537 -13.16 49.61 20.38
CA GLY A 537 -13.82 48.35 20.75
C GLY A 537 -13.44 47.83 22.15
N LYS A 538 -14.43 47.55 23.00
CA LYS A 538 -14.29 47.10 24.40
C LYS A 538 -14.20 45.57 24.59
N GLU A 539 -14.00 44.78 23.54
CA GLU A 539 -13.97 43.32 23.65
C GLU A 539 -12.54 42.76 23.58
N LYS A 540 -12.12 42.13 24.68
CA LYS A 540 -10.95 41.25 24.72
C LYS A 540 -11.37 39.89 24.20
N GLY A 541 -11.05 39.58 22.94
CA GLY A 541 -11.33 38.27 22.36
C GLY A 541 -10.65 37.15 23.14
N ALA A 542 -11.43 36.13 23.53
CA ALA A 542 -10.89 34.92 24.14
C ALA A 542 -10.21 34.06 23.07
N SER A 543 -8.92 33.78 23.24
CA SER A 543 -8.20 32.82 22.42
C SER A 543 -8.74 31.42 22.68
N SER A 544 -9.19 30.71 21.64
CA SER A 544 -9.51 29.29 21.76
C SER A 544 -8.24 28.51 22.07
N LEU A 545 -8.29 27.70 23.14
CA LEU A 545 -7.22 26.75 23.46
C LEU A 545 -7.17 25.69 22.35
N ARG A 546 -6.02 25.62 21.68
CA ARG A 546 -5.74 24.65 20.63
C ARG A 546 -5.71 23.24 21.24
N THR A 547 -6.64 22.38 20.82
CA THR A 547 -6.63 20.95 21.17
C THR A 547 -5.33 20.30 20.70
N GLN A 548 -4.57 19.69 21.62
CA GLN A 548 -3.38 18.92 21.29
C GLN A 548 -3.75 17.67 20.48
N GLN A 549 -2.97 17.40 19.43
CA GLN A 549 -3.23 16.38 18.44
C GLN A 549 -2.55 15.05 18.84
N ALA A 550 -3.32 14.08 19.32
CA ALA A 550 -2.85 12.79 19.84
C ALA A 550 -2.62 11.70 18.77
N ALA A 551 -2.00 12.04 17.62
CA ALA A 551 -1.76 11.08 16.53
C ALA A 551 -0.32 10.50 16.50
N VAL A 552 0.68 11.25 16.99
CA VAL A 552 2.11 10.90 16.88
C VAL A 552 2.55 9.80 17.87
N ASP A 553 1.84 9.64 18.99
CA ASP A 553 2.21 8.70 20.06
C ASP A 553 1.94 7.22 19.74
N SER A 554 1.15 6.89 18.72
CA SER A 554 0.82 5.51 18.34
C SER A 554 1.95 4.87 17.53
N LEU A 555 2.46 5.55 16.50
CA LEU A 555 3.53 5.06 15.62
C LEU A 555 4.83 4.82 16.41
N ARG A 556 5.21 5.78 17.26
CA ARG A 556 6.43 5.69 18.05
C ARG A 556 6.42 4.50 19.00
N ARG A 557 5.28 4.21 19.65
CA ARG A 557 5.13 3.03 20.53
C ARG A 557 5.28 1.73 19.77
N VAL A 558 4.69 1.63 18.58
CA VAL A 558 4.78 0.45 17.71
C VAL A 558 6.20 0.21 17.21
N LEU A 559 6.91 1.28 16.80
CA LEU A 559 8.30 1.16 16.35
C LEU A 559 9.24 0.82 17.50
N ALA A 560 9.03 1.40 18.69
CA ALA A 560 9.84 1.11 19.88
C ALA A 560 9.65 -0.35 20.36
N SER A 561 8.42 -0.85 20.45
CA SER A 561 8.17 -2.23 20.88
C SER A 561 8.74 -3.26 19.90
N GLY A 562 8.62 -3.00 18.60
CA GLY A 562 9.23 -3.85 17.56
C GLY A 562 10.77 -3.85 17.61
N PHE A 563 11.38 -2.69 17.88
CA PHE A 563 12.83 -2.56 17.99
C PHE A 563 13.39 -3.32 19.21
N GLU A 564 12.77 -3.16 20.38
CA GLU A 564 13.19 -3.88 21.60
C GLU A 564 13.02 -5.39 21.46
N SER A 565 11.93 -5.84 20.80
CA SER A 565 11.69 -7.26 20.52
C SER A 565 12.79 -7.85 19.64
N ALA A 566 13.21 -7.14 18.59
CA ALA A 566 14.29 -7.58 17.71
C ALA A 566 15.65 -7.63 18.43
N LEU A 567 15.91 -6.71 19.36
CA LEU A 567 17.14 -6.70 20.15
C LEU A 567 17.20 -7.84 21.17
N ALA A 568 16.06 -8.26 21.73
CA ALA A 568 15.98 -9.32 22.73
C ALA A 568 16.41 -10.69 22.19
N ILE A 569 16.16 -10.97 20.91
CA ILE A 569 16.54 -12.24 20.25
C ILE A 569 17.87 -12.20 19.51
N ARG A 570 18.60 -11.06 19.53
CA ARG A 570 19.88 -10.88 18.82
C ARG A 570 20.94 -11.91 19.19
N THR A 571 21.00 -12.31 20.46
CA THR A 571 21.96 -13.31 20.96
C THR A 571 21.54 -14.74 20.67
N VAL A 572 20.24 -14.98 20.44
CA VAL A 572 19.65 -16.31 20.26
C VAL A 572 19.56 -16.69 18.78
N ASN A 573 19.14 -15.75 17.91
CA ASN A 573 19.03 -15.99 16.47
C ASN A 573 19.38 -14.72 15.66
N PRO A 574 20.62 -14.62 15.12
CA PRO A 574 21.07 -13.44 14.39
C PRO A 574 20.34 -13.26 13.05
N GLN A 575 19.93 -14.34 12.39
CA GLN A 575 19.22 -14.27 11.10
C GLN A 575 17.79 -13.74 11.27
N LEU A 576 17.07 -14.23 12.29
CA LEU A 576 15.73 -13.75 12.62
C LEU A 576 15.75 -12.27 13.06
N THR A 577 16.84 -11.84 13.72
CA THR A 577 17.04 -10.44 14.11
C THR A 577 17.19 -9.53 12.89
N ILE A 578 17.96 -9.95 11.89
CA ILE A 578 18.10 -9.23 10.62
C ILE A 578 16.73 -9.13 9.91
N GLU A 579 15.95 -10.20 9.89
CA GLU A 579 14.62 -10.22 9.29
C GLU A 579 13.65 -9.25 10.01
N GLN A 580 13.59 -9.29 11.35
CA GLN A 580 12.72 -8.42 12.13
C GLN A 580 13.12 -6.93 12.02
N LEU A 581 14.42 -6.62 12.02
CA LEU A 581 14.89 -5.26 11.79
C LEU A 581 14.59 -4.77 10.37
N SER A 582 14.66 -5.66 9.37
CA SER A 582 14.32 -5.33 7.99
C SER A 582 12.83 -5.03 7.84
N LEU A 583 11.95 -5.82 8.46
CA LEU A 583 10.51 -5.57 8.50
C LEU A 583 10.17 -4.27 9.26
N LEU A 584 10.85 -4.02 10.38
CA LEU A 584 10.67 -2.81 11.16
C LEU A 584 11.09 -1.55 10.39
N ARG A 585 12.17 -1.64 9.59
CA ARG A 585 12.61 -0.58 8.69
C ARG A 585 11.50 -0.20 7.70
N VAL A 586 10.89 -1.19 7.06
CA VAL A 586 9.81 -0.98 6.07
C VAL A 586 8.66 -0.18 6.71
N ARG A 587 8.28 -0.54 7.93
CA ARG A 587 7.22 0.16 8.68
C ARG A 587 7.60 1.59 9.09
N ALA A 588 8.89 1.87 9.24
CA ALA A 588 9.40 3.17 9.65
C ALA A 588 9.61 4.16 8.49
N LEU A 589 9.68 3.69 7.23
CA LEU A 589 10.01 4.55 6.08
C LEU A 589 9.02 5.72 5.89
N GLU A 590 7.74 5.51 6.18
CA GLU A 590 6.70 6.51 5.95
C GLU A 590 6.63 7.59 7.05
N GLY A 591 6.92 7.22 8.30
CA GLY A 591 6.72 8.13 9.44
C GLY A 591 7.97 8.44 10.29
N ALA A 592 9.11 7.79 10.02
CA ALA A 592 10.36 7.98 10.76
C ALA A 592 11.60 7.68 9.88
N PRO A 593 11.89 8.51 8.85
CA PRO A 593 12.94 8.23 7.86
C PRO A 593 14.35 8.15 8.46
N GLU A 594 14.66 8.97 9.47
CA GLU A 594 15.95 8.91 10.17
C GLU A 594 16.15 7.60 10.93
N PHE A 595 15.08 7.08 11.55
CA PHE A 595 15.11 5.78 12.20
C PHE A 595 15.28 4.65 11.19
N ALA A 596 14.56 4.71 10.06
CA ALA A 596 14.68 3.73 8.99
C ALA A 596 16.11 3.68 8.38
N ALA A 597 16.77 4.84 8.22
CA ALA A 597 18.15 4.92 7.77
C ALA A 597 19.12 4.29 8.79
N ALA A 598 18.98 4.58 10.08
CA ALA A 598 19.83 4.00 11.12
C ALA A 598 19.64 2.47 11.26
N VAL A 599 18.42 1.96 11.07
CA VAL A 599 18.13 0.52 11.05
C VAL A 599 18.71 -0.15 9.80
N ARG A 600 18.68 0.50 8.63
CA ARG A 600 19.36 0.02 7.42
C ARG A 600 20.84 -0.23 7.70
N ASP A 601 21.54 0.79 8.21
CA ASP A 601 22.97 0.70 8.50
C ASP A 601 23.26 -0.41 9.53
N ALA A 602 22.38 -0.62 10.52
CA ALA A 602 22.52 -1.69 11.49
C ALA A 602 22.35 -3.08 10.85
N VAL A 603 21.39 -3.24 9.94
CA VAL A 603 21.16 -4.48 9.19
C VAL A 603 22.36 -4.81 8.29
N GLU A 604 22.89 -3.83 7.55
CA GLU A 604 24.07 -4.00 6.71
C GLU A 604 25.30 -4.43 7.53
N LEU A 605 25.51 -3.81 8.69
CA LEU A 605 26.62 -4.18 9.59
C LEU A 605 26.44 -5.58 10.20
N LEU A 606 25.21 -5.96 10.58
CA LEU A 606 24.91 -7.30 11.08
C LEU A 606 25.11 -8.36 9.99
N GLN A 607 24.73 -8.07 8.75
CA GLN A 607 24.94 -8.96 7.60
C GLN A 607 26.43 -9.12 7.27
N ALA A 608 27.22 -8.04 7.40
CA ALA A 608 28.67 -8.08 7.23
C ALA A 608 29.41 -8.70 8.42
N ASN A 609 28.70 -9.20 9.45
CA ASN A 609 29.25 -9.73 10.70
C ASN A 609 30.16 -8.73 11.44
N ARG A 610 29.85 -7.43 11.31
CA ARG A 610 30.58 -6.30 11.93
C ARG A 610 29.82 -5.76 13.14
N ASN A 611 30.49 -4.94 13.96
CA ASN A 611 29.88 -4.36 15.15
C ASN A 611 28.77 -3.34 14.78
N ALA A 612 27.51 -3.76 14.90
CA ALA A 612 26.34 -2.92 14.65
C ALA A 612 25.95 -1.99 15.83
N GLY A 613 26.67 -2.06 16.96
CA GLY A 613 26.37 -1.26 18.17
C GLY A 613 26.18 0.24 17.91
N PRO A 614 27.08 0.92 17.18
CA PRO A 614 26.93 2.34 16.88
C PRO A 614 25.67 2.66 16.06
N ALA A 615 25.32 1.83 15.08
CA ALA A 615 24.12 2.01 14.27
C ALA A 615 22.82 1.77 15.07
N LEU A 616 22.81 0.77 15.96
CA LEU A 616 21.69 0.51 16.86
C LEU A 616 21.48 1.63 17.89
N ILE A 617 22.56 2.24 18.39
CA ILE A 617 22.48 3.41 19.28
C ILE A 617 21.90 4.62 18.53
N ARG A 618 22.32 4.85 17.27
CA ARG A 618 21.73 5.90 16.41
C ARG A 618 20.24 5.66 16.17
N ALA A 619 19.84 4.42 15.90
CA ALA A 619 18.44 4.04 15.74
C ALA A 619 17.62 4.31 17.02
N ARG A 620 18.17 3.99 18.20
CA ARG A 620 17.52 4.29 19.49
C ARG A 620 17.37 5.79 19.74
N ARG A 621 18.36 6.60 19.37
CA ARG A 621 18.26 8.07 19.46
C ARG A 621 17.22 8.64 18.50
N ALA A 622 17.16 8.15 17.27
CA ALA A 622 16.15 8.57 16.29
C ALA A 622 14.72 8.26 16.77
N LEU A 623 14.49 7.10 17.39
CA LEU A 623 13.22 6.79 18.09
C LEU A 623 12.94 7.75 19.25
N GLY A 624 13.97 8.18 19.98
CA GLY A 624 13.90 9.19 21.03
C GLY A 624 13.44 10.56 20.51
N ALA A 625 14.04 11.00 19.39
CA ALA A 625 13.82 12.30 18.77
C ALA A 625 12.40 12.50 18.20
N LEU A 626 11.69 11.40 17.88
CA LEU A 626 10.26 11.45 17.53
C LEU A 626 9.35 12.06 18.62
N ARG A 627 9.87 12.35 19.83
CA ARG A 627 9.16 13.12 20.89
C ARG A 627 9.22 14.63 20.72
N SER A 628 10.24 15.20 20.07
CA SER A 628 10.49 16.64 20.12
C SER A 628 9.90 17.36 18.91
N GLY A 629 8.57 17.34 18.81
CA GLY A 629 7.83 18.45 18.22
C GLY A 629 7.51 19.48 19.29
N THR A 630 8.52 20.00 20.00
CA THR A 630 8.34 21.24 20.76
C THR A 630 8.06 22.35 19.74
N PRO A 631 6.95 23.10 19.85
CA PRO A 631 6.82 24.31 19.06
C PRO A 631 8.00 25.20 19.44
N LEU A 632 8.70 25.73 18.44
CA LEU A 632 9.61 26.84 18.63
C LEU A 632 8.82 27.93 19.36
N SER A 633 9.05 28.08 20.67
CA SER A 633 8.71 29.30 21.39
C SER A 633 9.55 30.39 20.75
N VAL A 634 8.94 31.13 19.83
CA VAL A 634 9.42 32.45 19.46
C VAL A 634 9.41 33.25 20.76
N GLU A 635 10.58 33.48 21.34
CA GLU A 635 10.76 34.47 22.39
C GLU A 635 10.22 35.80 21.85
N TRP A 636 9.10 36.22 22.41
CA TRP A 636 8.61 37.58 22.29
C TRP A 636 9.58 38.47 23.08
N GLY A 637 10.52 39.10 22.38
CA GLY A 637 11.24 40.27 22.87
C GLY A 637 10.29 41.46 22.83
N GLY A 638 9.70 41.79 23.97
CA GLY A 638 9.03 43.06 24.18
C GLY A 638 10.05 44.20 24.25
N GLY A 639 9.76 45.26 23.50
CA GLY A 639 10.44 46.56 23.48
C GLY A 639 9.64 47.49 22.59
#